data_AF-A0A1S9R8W3-F1
#
_entry.id   AF-A0A1S9R8W3-F1
#
_cell.length_a   1.000
_cell.length_b   1.000
_cell.length_c   1.000
_cell.angle_alpha   90.00
_cell.angle_beta   90.00
_cell.angle_gamma   90.00
#
_symmetry.space_group_name_H-M   'P 1'
#
loop_
_entity.id
_entity.type
_entity.pdbx_description
1 polymer ?
#
loop_
_entity_poly.entity_id
_entity_poly.type
_entity_poly.pdbx_seq_one_letter_code
_entity_poly.pdbx_strand_id
1 'polypeptide(L)'
;MDTWPIGAIISGVASHLLLYRHGEWDVKSLGVAQTYGLLILILCVIERIPVLDRLEIVTPTNWAFKSLGYHILGIYLSILLYRGFWHRLSGFPGPYLANYSNFYVTSLSAKNFQLCDEVEKLHLNNTTAATLTNLFFHIASEPSWQVELQEELDALSNLSQDKLVGLNVLEALINETLRLHPPVPSGTQRMTPSEGITIGDQYIPGDVMVCIPSHTIFRDGRIFDRSKEFLPERWTTQPELVKEPSAFIPFNAGPYACVGKQLALMELRRVVAEIFTRYDVSFAPEQTKSAFLEGKRDTFTLVAGFAFYAIYWHQINGRPFGNTETDESGEVWKERLNPLNENQQGELERLFMMKLNDNEDGVFAWDPDEYTEVSRLGW
;
A
#
# COMPACT_ATOMS: atom_id res chain seq x y z
N MET A 1 23.36 42.86 -33.34
CA MET A 1 22.63 41.59 -33.14
C MET A 1 22.36 41.50 -31.65
N ASP A 2 21.10 41.33 -31.26
CA ASP A 2 20.72 41.29 -29.85
C ASP A 2 21.20 39.97 -29.23
N THR A 3 22.27 40.01 -28.44
CA THR A 3 22.90 38.83 -27.83
C THR A 3 22.31 38.45 -26.48
N TRP A 4 21.46 39.30 -25.90
CA TRP A 4 20.84 39.07 -24.59
C TRP A 4 19.96 37.80 -24.51
N PRO A 5 19.24 37.35 -25.56
CA PRO A 5 18.48 36.08 -25.49
C PRO A 5 19.40 34.87 -25.32
N ILE A 6 20.57 34.91 -25.97
CA ILE A 6 21.59 33.85 -25.87
C ILE A 6 22.15 33.81 -24.44
N GLY A 7 22.45 34.98 -23.86
CA GLY A 7 22.88 35.08 -22.46
C GLY A 7 21.83 34.54 -21.47
N ALA A 8 20.55 34.82 -21.72
CA ALA A 8 19.45 34.27 -20.92
C ALA A 8 19.38 32.73 -21.03
N ILE A 9 19.48 32.16 -22.23
CA ILE A 9 19.53 30.69 -22.42
C ILE A 9 20.75 30.08 -21.70
N ILE A 10 21.93 30.68 -21.86
CA ILE A 10 23.16 30.18 -21.20
C ILE A 10 23.01 30.20 -19.68
N SER A 11 22.44 31.26 -19.11
CA SER A 11 22.18 31.30 -17.66
C SER A 11 21.20 30.19 -17.22
N GLY A 12 20.20 29.86 -18.05
CA GLY A 12 19.31 28.73 -17.80
C GLY A 12 20.02 27.39 -17.80
N VAL A 13 20.88 27.16 -18.80
CA VAL A 13 21.73 25.96 -18.88
C VAL A 13 22.65 25.87 -17.65
N ALA A 14 23.27 26.98 -17.25
CA ALA A 14 24.13 27.03 -16.07
C ALA A 14 23.34 26.72 -14.78
N SER A 15 22.15 27.29 -14.61
CA SER A 15 21.25 26.97 -13.49
C SER A 15 20.91 25.48 -13.44
N HIS A 16 20.63 24.85 -14.59
CA HIS A 16 20.40 23.42 -14.60
C HIS A 16 21.64 22.64 -14.15
N LEU A 17 22.80 22.89 -14.76
CA LEU A 17 24.01 22.10 -14.53
C LEU A 17 24.60 22.29 -13.13
N LEU A 18 24.53 23.51 -12.59
CA LEU A 18 25.14 23.86 -11.30
C LEU A 18 24.16 23.69 -10.13
N LEU A 19 22.88 23.99 -10.33
CA LEU A 19 21.90 24.05 -9.24
C LEU A 19 20.86 22.93 -9.33
N TYR A 20 20.05 22.85 -10.40
CA TYR A 20 18.93 21.90 -10.46
C TYR A 20 19.33 20.44 -10.61
N ARG A 21 20.56 20.16 -11.03
CA ARG A 21 21.10 18.80 -11.07
C ARG A 21 21.39 18.22 -9.68
N HIS A 22 21.54 19.07 -8.67
CA HIS A 22 21.99 18.67 -7.34
C HIS A 22 20.86 18.89 -6.31
N GLY A 23 20.34 17.81 -5.74
CA GLY A 23 19.31 17.82 -4.70
C GLY A 23 17.86 17.68 -5.18
N GLU A 24 16.95 17.50 -4.22
CA GLU A 24 15.51 17.31 -4.44
C GLU A 24 14.81 18.67 -4.53
N TRP A 25 14.67 19.21 -5.75
CA TRP A 25 14.02 20.50 -5.99
C TRP A 25 12.49 20.41 -6.09
N ASP A 26 11.96 19.20 -6.27
CA ASP A 26 10.54 18.89 -6.28
C ASP A 26 9.88 19.13 -4.91
N VAL A 27 10.58 18.85 -3.81
CA VAL A 27 10.11 19.16 -2.45
C VAL A 27 10.23 20.65 -2.08
N LYS A 28 10.95 21.43 -2.88
CA LYS A 28 11.17 22.88 -2.68
C LYS A 28 10.41 23.76 -3.67
N SER A 29 9.35 23.23 -4.29
CA SER A 29 8.56 23.89 -5.33
C SER A 29 8.14 25.34 -4.98
N LEU A 30 7.69 25.57 -3.74
CA LEU A 30 7.32 26.91 -3.26
C LEU A 30 8.52 27.86 -3.20
N GLY A 31 9.67 27.42 -2.68
CA GLY A 31 10.88 28.23 -2.59
C GLY A 31 11.45 28.58 -3.96
N VAL A 32 11.35 27.65 -4.93
CA VAL A 32 11.72 27.92 -6.32
C VAL A 32 10.79 28.98 -6.94
N ALA A 33 9.47 28.86 -6.73
CA ALA A 33 8.51 29.84 -7.22
C ALA A 33 8.75 31.25 -6.62
N GLN A 34 9.03 31.34 -5.32
CA GLN A 34 9.38 32.59 -4.65
C GLN A 34 10.66 33.21 -5.23
N THR A 35 11.69 32.39 -5.49
CA THR A 35 12.96 32.85 -6.05
C THR A 35 12.77 33.44 -7.45
N TYR A 36 12.02 32.77 -8.32
CA TYR A 36 11.71 33.30 -9.65
C TYR A 36 10.77 34.51 -9.61
N GLY A 37 9.85 34.56 -8.65
CA GLY A 37 9.01 35.73 -8.38
C GLY A 37 9.85 36.95 -7.99
N LEU A 38 10.85 36.78 -7.13
CA LEU A 38 11.78 37.86 -6.79
C LEU A 38 12.66 38.25 -7.99
N LEU A 39 13.16 37.26 -8.73
CA LEU A 39 14.02 37.49 -9.90
C LEU A 39 13.30 38.33 -10.97
N ILE A 40 12.04 38.04 -11.27
CA ILE A 40 11.28 38.85 -12.25
C ILE A 40 11.04 40.28 -11.76
N LEU A 41 10.78 40.47 -10.46
CA LEU A 41 10.65 41.81 -9.88
C LEU A 41 11.95 42.60 -10.00
N ILE A 42 13.10 41.98 -9.71
CA ILE A 42 14.42 42.59 -9.87
C ILE A 42 14.68 42.97 -11.33
N LEU A 43 14.40 42.07 -12.28
CA LEU A 43 14.59 42.34 -13.71
C LEU A 43 13.69 43.50 -14.19
N CYS A 44 12.44 43.56 -13.72
CA CYS A 44 11.54 44.69 -14.00
C CYS A 44 12.06 46.02 -13.45
N VAL A 45 12.73 46.02 -12.29
CA VAL A 45 13.38 47.22 -11.75
C VAL A 45 14.59 47.61 -12.61
N ILE A 46 15.43 46.64 -13.01
CA ILE A 46 16.59 46.89 -13.88
C ILE A 46 16.16 47.46 -15.23
N GLU A 47 15.06 46.95 -15.81
CA GLU A 47 14.48 47.47 -17.07
C GLU A 47 14.06 48.94 -16.97
N ARG A 48 13.84 49.48 -15.75
CA ARG A 48 13.45 50.88 -15.51
C ARG A 48 14.63 51.80 -15.18
N ILE A 49 15.81 51.25 -14.92
CA ILE A 49 17.00 52.02 -14.57
C ILE A 49 17.86 52.19 -15.84
N PRO A 50 18.43 53.39 -16.12
CA PRO A 50 19.24 53.66 -17.31
C PRO A 50 20.62 52.97 -17.31
N VAL A 51 20.80 51.90 -16.52
CA VAL A 51 22.02 51.08 -16.50
C VAL A 51 22.15 50.27 -17.79
N LEU A 52 21.04 49.77 -18.33
CA LEU A 52 21.07 48.99 -19.57
C LEU A 52 21.39 49.88 -20.79
N ASP A 53 20.92 51.12 -20.80
CA ASP A 53 21.26 52.12 -21.82
C ASP A 53 22.75 52.44 -21.83
N ARG A 54 23.40 52.49 -20.66
CA ARG A 54 24.86 52.69 -20.53
C ARG A 54 25.68 51.50 -21.03
N LEU A 55 25.07 50.32 -21.09
CA LEU A 55 25.69 49.09 -21.60
C LEU A 55 25.37 48.86 -23.08
N GLU A 56 24.72 49.83 -23.74
CA GLU A 56 24.27 49.74 -25.15
C GLU A 56 23.38 48.50 -25.42
N ILE A 57 22.68 48.01 -24.39
CA ILE A 57 21.78 46.86 -24.51
C ILE A 57 20.41 47.38 -24.93
N VAL A 58 20.04 47.11 -26.19
CA VAL A 58 18.70 47.43 -26.69
C VAL A 58 17.67 46.50 -26.03
N THR A 59 16.86 47.06 -25.13
CA THR A 59 15.80 46.32 -24.45
C THR A 59 14.46 46.46 -25.19
N PRO A 60 13.91 45.39 -25.79
CA PRO A 60 12.56 45.42 -26.34
C PRO A 60 11.52 45.52 -25.22
N THR A 61 10.29 45.90 -25.56
CA THR A 61 9.17 45.88 -24.61
C THR A 61 9.05 44.53 -23.90
N ASN A 62 8.89 44.57 -22.57
CA ASN A 62 8.83 43.41 -21.68
C ASN A 62 10.13 42.60 -21.68
N TRP A 63 11.28 43.27 -21.69
CA TRP A 63 12.58 42.62 -21.72
C TRP A 63 12.78 41.69 -20.52
N ALA A 64 12.31 42.08 -19.33
CA ALA A 64 12.40 41.25 -18.12
C ALA A 64 11.68 39.90 -18.29
N PHE A 65 10.43 39.92 -18.78
CA PHE A 65 9.63 38.71 -18.99
C PHE A 65 10.22 37.82 -20.08
N LYS A 66 10.68 38.41 -21.20
CA LYS A 66 11.31 37.64 -22.28
C LYS A 66 12.63 37.01 -21.83
N SER A 67 13.43 37.73 -21.06
CA SER A 67 14.69 37.22 -20.49
C SER A 67 14.44 36.03 -19.57
N LEU A 68 13.43 36.13 -18.69
CA LEU A 68 13.03 35.00 -17.86
C LEU A 68 12.51 33.82 -18.70
N GLY A 69 11.73 34.08 -19.75
CA GLY A 69 11.25 33.05 -20.67
C GLY A 69 12.39 32.29 -21.36
N TYR A 70 13.40 33.01 -21.87
CA TYR A 70 14.59 32.39 -22.48
C TYR A 70 15.46 31.64 -21.46
N HIS A 71 15.54 32.12 -20.22
CA HIS A 71 16.20 31.40 -19.13
C HIS A 71 15.51 30.06 -18.82
N ILE A 72 14.19 30.09 -18.66
CA ILE A 72 13.38 28.89 -18.42
C ILE A 72 13.51 27.92 -19.60
N LEU A 73 13.46 28.42 -20.84
CA LEU A 73 13.70 27.60 -22.04
C LEU A 73 15.07 26.92 -22.00
N GLY A 74 16.12 27.64 -21.60
CA GLY A 74 17.47 27.10 -21.43
C GLY A 74 17.53 25.97 -20.39
N ILE A 75 16.85 26.13 -19.25
CA ILE A 75 16.73 25.08 -18.23
C ILE A 75 16.09 23.82 -18.82
N TYR A 76 14.91 23.94 -19.42
CA TYR A 76 14.17 22.78 -19.94
C TYR A 76 14.90 22.08 -21.09
N LEU A 77 15.47 22.82 -22.03
CA LEU A 77 16.27 22.23 -23.11
C LEU A 77 17.47 21.46 -22.55
N SER A 78 18.16 22.02 -21.55
CA SER A 78 19.29 21.37 -20.91
C SER A 78 18.89 20.10 -20.15
N ILE A 79 17.77 20.12 -19.41
CA ILE A 79 17.22 18.95 -18.71
C ILE A 79 16.86 17.84 -19.71
N LEU A 80 16.13 18.16 -20.77
CA LEU A 80 15.68 17.17 -21.76
C LEU A 80 16.86 16.50 -22.47
N LEU A 81 17.87 17.29 -22.86
CA LEU A 81 19.09 16.77 -23.47
C LEU A 81 19.87 15.89 -22.48
N TYR A 82 20.04 16.33 -21.24
CA TYR A 82 20.69 15.53 -20.20
C TYR A 82 19.97 14.19 -19.97
N ARG A 83 18.65 14.23 -19.78
CA ARG A 83 17.82 13.04 -19.55
C ARG A 83 17.83 12.05 -20.71
N GLY A 84 17.82 12.55 -21.95
CA GLY A 84 17.84 11.71 -23.14
C GLY A 84 19.16 10.99 -23.38
N PHE A 85 20.31 11.63 -23.11
CA PHE A 85 21.62 11.12 -23.56
C PHE A 85 22.61 10.79 -22.44
N TRP A 86 22.62 11.56 -21.35
CA TRP A 86 23.66 11.46 -20.30
C TRP A 86 23.15 10.98 -18.94
N HIS A 87 21.84 10.98 -18.73
CA HIS A 87 21.25 10.47 -17.50
C HIS A 87 21.43 8.97 -17.42
N ARG A 88 21.77 8.47 -16.22
CA ARG A 88 22.16 7.06 -15.99
C ARG A 88 21.08 6.05 -16.39
N LEU A 89 19.82 6.47 -16.46
CA LEU A 89 18.68 5.64 -16.86
C LEU A 89 18.33 5.69 -18.36
N SER A 90 19.04 6.48 -19.19
CA SER A 90 18.74 6.61 -20.62
C SER A 90 18.88 5.29 -21.41
N GLY A 91 19.72 4.37 -20.91
CA GLY A 91 19.93 3.05 -21.49
C GLY A 91 19.03 1.95 -20.92
N PHE A 92 18.13 2.25 -19.98
CA PHE A 92 17.25 1.24 -19.39
C PHE A 92 16.08 0.93 -20.34
N PRO A 93 15.76 -0.36 -20.60
CA PRO A 93 14.69 -0.73 -21.53
C PRO A 93 13.31 -0.25 -21.01
N GLY A 94 12.60 0.53 -21.84
CA GLY A 94 11.28 1.09 -21.52
C GLY A 94 10.74 2.00 -22.62
N PRO A 95 9.54 2.58 -22.45
CA PRO A 95 8.96 3.51 -23.41
C PRO A 95 9.85 4.74 -23.61
N TYR A 96 10.21 5.05 -24.86
CA TYR A 96 11.19 6.10 -25.20
C TYR A 96 10.85 7.48 -24.60
N LEU A 97 9.57 7.83 -24.50
CA LEU A 97 9.12 9.12 -23.94
C LEU A 97 9.29 9.22 -22.42
N ALA A 98 9.32 8.08 -21.70
CA ALA A 98 9.55 8.06 -20.25
C ALA A 98 10.96 8.56 -19.88
N ASN A 99 11.92 8.41 -20.80
CA ASN A 99 13.29 8.85 -20.59
C ASN A 99 13.37 10.39 -20.49
N TYR A 100 12.58 11.10 -21.28
CA TYR A 100 12.66 12.56 -21.38
C TYR A 100 11.86 13.28 -20.30
N SER A 101 10.72 12.73 -19.88
CA SER A 101 9.84 13.45 -18.96
C SER A 101 8.91 12.55 -18.17
N ASN A 102 8.74 12.89 -16.89
CA ASN A 102 7.70 12.31 -16.04
C ASN A 102 6.29 12.65 -16.55
N PHE A 103 6.12 13.70 -17.39
CA PHE A 103 4.83 14.00 -18.01
C PHE A 103 4.29 12.84 -18.84
N TYR A 104 5.14 11.98 -19.41
CA TYR A 104 4.66 10.78 -20.09
C TYR A 104 3.93 9.85 -19.11
N VAL A 105 4.57 9.52 -17.98
CA VAL A 105 3.97 8.70 -16.91
C VAL A 105 2.74 9.39 -16.32
N THR A 106 2.85 10.67 -15.99
CA THR A 106 1.72 11.47 -15.49
C THR A 106 0.57 11.52 -16.49
N SER A 107 0.81 11.59 -17.80
CA SER A 107 -0.24 11.61 -18.82
C SER A 107 -0.93 10.26 -18.99
N LEU A 108 -0.23 9.17 -18.72
CA LEU A 108 -0.82 7.83 -18.66
C LEU A 108 -1.72 7.69 -17.43
N SER A 109 -1.28 8.21 -16.28
CA SER A 109 -2.05 8.22 -15.04
C SER A 109 -3.23 9.21 -15.08
N ALA A 110 -3.04 10.39 -15.67
CA ALA A 110 -4.00 11.48 -15.70
C ALA A 110 -5.31 11.12 -16.44
N LYS A 111 -5.26 10.19 -17.39
CA LYS A 111 -6.46 9.72 -18.10
C LYS A 111 -7.45 8.97 -17.20
N ASN A 112 -6.99 8.48 -16.04
CA ASN A 112 -7.76 7.66 -15.11
C ASN A 112 -7.76 8.22 -13.67
N PHE A 113 -7.33 9.47 -13.45
CA PHE A 113 -7.06 10.02 -12.11
C PHE A 113 -8.31 10.73 -11.54
N GLN A 114 -9.15 10.00 -10.83
CA GLN A 114 -10.12 10.58 -9.91
C GLN A 114 -9.44 10.76 -8.55
N LEU A 115 -8.73 11.87 -8.36
CA LEU A 115 -7.89 12.09 -7.17
C LEU A 115 -8.64 11.94 -5.84
N CYS A 116 -9.90 12.37 -5.78
CA CYS A 116 -10.73 12.23 -4.57
C CYS A 116 -11.08 10.76 -4.28
N ASP A 117 -11.55 10.04 -5.29
CA ASP A 117 -11.91 8.61 -5.18
C ASP A 117 -10.67 7.74 -4.93
N GLU A 118 -9.51 8.08 -5.51
CA GLU A 118 -8.25 7.37 -5.30
C GLU A 118 -7.66 7.67 -3.92
N VAL A 119 -7.77 8.90 -3.39
CA VAL A 119 -7.37 9.21 -2.01
C VAL A 119 -8.29 8.52 -1.00
N GLU A 120 -9.59 8.45 -1.26
CA GLU A 120 -10.55 7.69 -0.45
C GLU A 120 -10.26 6.18 -0.48
N LYS A 121 -9.98 5.60 -1.66
CA LYS A 121 -9.50 4.21 -1.80
C LYS A 121 -8.17 4.00 -1.10
N LEU A 122 -7.23 4.94 -1.16
CA LEU A 122 -5.94 4.87 -0.45
C LEU A 122 -6.11 4.88 1.07
N HIS A 123 -7.12 5.57 1.60
CA HIS A 123 -7.48 5.52 3.02
C HIS A 123 -8.18 4.20 3.42
N LEU A 124 -8.93 3.58 2.51
CA LEU A 124 -9.44 2.21 2.65
C LEU A 124 -8.32 1.14 2.54
N ASN A 125 -7.22 1.46 1.85
CA ASN A 125 -6.06 0.60 1.61
C ASN A 125 -5.02 0.67 2.75
N ASN A 126 -5.41 0.27 3.96
CA ASN A 126 -4.44 0.05 5.03
C ASN A 126 -3.63 -1.23 4.78
N THR A 127 -2.31 -1.19 5.02
CA THR A 127 -1.41 -2.36 4.94
C THR A 127 -1.88 -3.54 5.81
N THR A 128 -2.48 -3.27 6.98
CA THR A 128 -3.11 -4.30 7.82
C THR A 128 -4.30 -4.93 7.11
N ALA A 129 -5.20 -4.13 6.53
CA ALA A 129 -6.38 -4.62 5.81
C ALA A 129 -5.98 -5.48 4.61
N ALA A 130 -5.01 -5.05 3.81
CA ALA A 130 -4.46 -5.84 2.71
C ALA A 130 -3.94 -7.20 3.18
N THR A 131 -3.24 -7.25 4.33
CA THR A 131 -2.75 -8.51 4.91
C THR A 131 -3.91 -9.39 5.36
N LEU A 132 -4.87 -8.85 6.13
CA LEU A 132 -6.06 -9.58 6.62
C LEU A 132 -6.86 -10.19 5.47
N THR A 133 -7.10 -9.41 4.41
CA THR A 133 -7.80 -9.87 3.22
C THR A 133 -7.11 -11.06 2.57
N ASN A 134 -5.79 -11.00 2.39
CA ASN A 134 -5.04 -12.11 1.80
C ASN A 134 -4.98 -13.32 2.74
N LEU A 135 -4.91 -13.11 4.05
CA LEU A 135 -4.90 -14.16 5.05
C LEU A 135 -6.23 -14.94 5.03
N PHE A 136 -7.35 -14.21 5.12
CA PHE A 136 -8.69 -14.80 5.06
C PHE A 136 -8.94 -15.52 3.73
N PHE A 137 -8.44 -14.98 2.62
CA PHE A 137 -8.47 -15.68 1.32
C PHE A 137 -7.80 -17.06 1.38
N HIS A 138 -6.63 -17.20 2.02
CA HIS A 138 -5.95 -18.49 2.12
C HIS A 138 -6.64 -19.44 3.09
N ILE A 139 -7.13 -18.93 4.22
CA ILE A 139 -7.87 -19.75 5.18
C ILE A 139 -9.18 -20.27 4.55
N ALA A 140 -9.95 -19.41 3.86
CA ALA A 140 -11.14 -19.82 3.13
C ALA A 140 -10.82 -20.75 1.94
N SER A 141 -9.61 -20.67 1.39
CA SER A 141 -9.14 -21.53 0.31
C SER A 141 -8.77 -22.94 0.76
N GLU A 142 -8.39 -23.10 2.02
CA GLU A 142 -7.88 -24.34 2.58
C GLU A 142 -8.47 -24.51 3.99
N PRO A 143 -9.69 -25.08 4.09
CA PRO A 143 -10.45 -25.14 5.33
C PRO A 143 -9.77 -25.88 6.49
N SER A 144 -8.77 -26.73 6.22
CA SER A 144 -7.99 -27.38 7.28
C SER A 144 -7.29 -26.35 8.19
N TRP A 145 -6.79 -25.25 7.62
CA TRP A 145 -6.18 -24.18 8.40
C TRP A 145 -7.18 -23.45 9.29
N GLN A 146 -8.44 -23.36 8.88
CA GLN A 146 -9.49 -22.77 9.71
C GLN A 146 -9.70 -23.62 10.96
N VAL A 147 -9.81 -24.94 10.79
CA VAL A 147 -10.00 -25.89 11.91
C VAL A 147 -8.83 -25.84 12.87
N GLU A 148 -7.59 -25.96 12.37
CA GLU A 148 -6.40 -25.91 13.22
C GLU A 148 -6.26 -24.58 13.97
N LEU A 149 -6.57 -23.46 13.30
CA LEU A 149 -6.55 -22.13 13.92
C LEU A 149 -7.65 -22.01 15.00
N GLN A 150 -8.86 -22.50 14.74
CA GLN A 150 -9.96 -22.49 15.70
C GLN A 150 -9.61 -23.33 16.93
N GLU A 151 -9.06 -24.54 16.75
CA GLU A 151 -8.61 -25.39 17.85
C GLU A 151 -7.52 -24.71 18.70
N GLU A 152 -6.54 -24.04 18.08
CA GLU A 152 -5.50 -23.29 18.78
C GLU A 152 -6.08 -22.13 19.60
N LEU A 153 -7.08 -21.43 19.05
CA LEU A 153 -7.72 -20.29 19.71
C LEU A 153 -8.69 -20.72 20.83
N ASP A 154 -9.43 -21.81 20.64
CA ASP A 154 -10.38 -22.35 21.62
C ASP A 154 -9.68 -22.91 22.87
N ALA A 155 -8.42 -23.31 22.74
CA ALA A 155 -7.58 -23.73 23.87
C ALA A 155 -7.19 -22.56 24.81
N LEU A 156 -7.41 -21.31 24.40
CA LEU A 156 -7.05 -20.13 25.20
C LEU A 156 -8.12 -19.76 26.20
N SER A 157 -7.69 -19.32 27.38
CA SER A 157 -8.62 -18.82 28.42
C SER A 157 -9.31 -17.51 28.01
N ASN A 158 -8.65 -16.69 27.19
CA ASN A 158 -9.16 -15.44 26.63
C ASN A 158 -8.25 -14.98 25.47
N LEU A 159 -8.70 -13.97 24.73
CA LEU A 159 -8.02 -13.43 23.55
C LEU A 159 -7.18 -12.16 23.86
N SER A 160 -6.59 -12.05 25.06
CA SER A 160 -5.70 -10.93 25.39
C SER A 160 -4.42 -10.97 24.56
N GLN A 161 -3.83 -9.80 24.32
CA GLN A 161 -2.68 -9.69 23.41
C GLN A 161 -1.49 -10.57 23.83
N ASP A 162 -1.22 -10.72 25.12
CA ASP A 162 -0.14 -11.57 25.64
C ASP A 162 -0.36 -13.07 25.37
N LYS A 163 -1.61 -13.50 25.21
CA LYS A 163 -1.97 -14.89 24.88
C LYS A 163 -1.93 -15.16 23.38
N LEU A 164 -2.17 -14.14 22.56
CA LEU A 164 -2.13 -14.26 21.11
C LEU A 164 -0.72 -14.22 20.52
N VAL A 165 0.26 -13.69 21.26
CA VAL A 165 1.66 -13.62 20.82
C VAL A 165 2.30 -15.00 20.91
N GLY A 166 2.92 -15.44 19.81
CA GLY A 166 3.69 -16.68 19.78
C GLY A 166 2.86 -17.95 19.61
N LEU A 167 1.57 -17.82 19.28
CA LEU A 167 0.74 -18.93 18.83
C LEU A 167 1.28 -19.52 17.53
N ASN A 168 1.34 -20.85 17.45
CA ASN A 168 2.07 -21.54 16.41
C ASN A 168 1.36 -21.42 15.05
N VAL A 169 0.06 -21.74 14.99
CA VAL A 169 -0.73 -21.71 13.75
C VAL A 169 -1.00 -20.27 13.33
N LEU A 170 -1.45 -19.41 14.26
CA LEU A 170 -1.74 -18.01 13.98
C LEU A 170 -0.53 -17.24 13.43
N GLU A 171 0.65 -17.36 14.06
CA GLU A 171 1.86 -16.66 13.60
C GLU A 171 2.34 -17.22 12.26
N ALA A 172 2.21 -18.53 12.04
CA ALA A 172 2.58 -19.17 10.79
C ALA A 172 1.73 -18.67 9.61
N LEU A 173 0.41 -18.59 9.80
CA LEU A 173 -0.51 -18.07 8.80
C LEU A 173 -0.24 -16.58 8.50
N ILE A 174 0.01 -15.77 9.53
CA ILE A 174 0.36 -14.35 9.37
C ILE A 174 1.68 -14.19 8.60
N ASN A 175 2.74 -14.90 9.01
CA ASN A 175 4.05 -14.80 8.38
C ASN A 175 4.03 -15.29 6.93
N GLU A 176 3.34 -16.40 6.65
CA GLU A 176 3.23 -16.91 5.28
C GLU A 176 2.39 -15.98 4.40
N THR A 177 1.37 -15.34 4.98
CA THR A 177 0.61 -14.30 4.27
C THR A 177 1.47 -13.09 3.96
N LEU A 178 2.26 -12.59 4.91
CA LEU A 178 3.17 -11.46 4.68
C LEU A 178 4.28 -11.81 3.67
N ARG A 179 4.73 -13.07 3.64
CA ARG A 179 5.71 -13.57 2.65
C ARG A 179 5.09 -13.62 1.26
N LEU A 180 3.94 -14.26 1.12
CA LEU A 180 3.35 -14.46 -0.20
C LEU A 180 2.62 -13.21 -0.67
N HIS A 181 2.05 -12.38 0.19
CA HIS A 181 1.28 -11.19 -0.18
C HIS A 181 1.78 -9.96 0.61
N PRO A 182 3.04 -9.54 0.40
CA PRO A 182 3.57 -8.37 1.10
C PRO A 182 2.74 -7.13 0.79
N PRO A 183 2.28 -6.37 1.80
CA PRO A 183 1.43 -5.19 1.58
C PRO A 183 2.09 -4.08 0.76
N VAL A 184 3.43 -4.02 0.73
CA VAL A 184 4.20 -3.09 -0.11
C VAL A 184 5.07 -3.93 -1.06
N PRO A 185 4.50 -4.48 -2.15
CA PRO A 185 5.14 -5.51 -2.96
C PRO A 185 6.39 -5.04 -3.70
N SER A 186 6.37 -3.80 -4.20
CA SER A 186 7.51 -3.14 -4.86
C SER A 186 8.59 -2.66 -3.88
N GLY A 187 8.31 -2.72 -2.58
CA GLY A 187 9.22 -2.26 -1.53
C GLY A 187 9.25 -0.75 -1.34
N THR A 188 9.84 -0.31 -0.23
CA THR A 188 10.01 1.12 0.06
C THR A 188 11.32 1.64 -0.53
N GLN A 189 11.31 2.87 -1.04
CA GLN A 189 12.48 3.49 -1.67
C GLN A 189 13.47 4.00 -0.63
N ARG A 190 14.77 3.94 -0.94
CA ARG A 190 15.88 4.53 -0.19
C ARG A 190 16.78 5.27 -1.15
N MET A 191 17.45 6.30 -0.67
CA MET A 191 18.49 6.98 -1.43
C MET A 191 19.87 6.55 -0.93
N THR A 192 20.79 6.27 -1.85
CA THR A 192 22.19 5.99 -1.49
C THR A 192 22.88 7.25 -0.95
N PRO A 193 23.86 7.13 -0.04
CA PRO A 193 24.65 8.26 0.42
C PRO A 193 25.35 8.99 -0.74
N SER A 194 25.68 10.26 -0.58
CA SER A 194 26.31 11.08 -1.64
C SER A 194 27.60 10.48 -2.22
N GLU A 195 28.36 9.78 -1.38
CA GLU A 195 29.60 9.08 -1.69
C GLU A 195 29.38 7.72 -2.38
N GLY A 196 28.13 7.29 -2.56
CA GLY A 196 27.76 5.96 -3.03
C GLY A 196 27.86 4.89 -1.94
N ILE A 197 27.56 3.65 -2.34
CA ILE A 197 27.61 2.48 -1.46
C ILE A 197 27.94 1.23 -2.27
N THR A 198 28.76 0.33 -1.71
CA THR A 198 28.99 -0.99 -2.30
C THR A 198 28.07 -2.00 -1.63
N ILE A 199 27.26 -2.71 -2.41
CA ILE A 199 26.39 -3.81 -1.96
C ILE A 199 26.88 -5.09 -2.62
N GLY A 200 27.39 -6.03 -1.82
CA GLY A 200 28.06 -7.23 -2.34
C GLY A 200 29.31 -6.85 -3.13
N ASP A 201 29.37 -7.25 -4.39
CA ASP A 201 30.43 -6.93 -5.36
C ASP A 201 30.11 -5.71 -6.23
N GLN A 202 28.93 -5.11 -6.07
CA GLN A 202 28.46 -4.01 -6.91
C GLN A 202 28.54 -2.66 -6.20
N TYR A 203 29.27 -1.72 -6.80
CA TYR A 203 29.23 -0.31 -6.39
C TYR A 203 28.00 0.38 -6.99
N ILE A 204 27.23 1.04 -6.13
CA ILE A 204 26.09 1.89 -6.47
C ILE A 204 26.50 3.34 -6.20
N PRO A 205 26.48 4.22 -7.20
CA PRO A 205 26.80 5.63 -7.01
C PRO A 205 25.88 6.32 -6.00
N GLY A 206 26.30 7.50 -5.54
CA GLY A 206 25.48 8.32 -4.65
C GLY A 206 24.26 8.96 -5.33
N ASP A 207 23.31 9.35 -4.49
CA ASP A 207 22.04 9.97 -4.84
C ASP A 207 21.19 9.12 -5.81
N VAL A 208 21.25 7.80 -5.62
CA VAL A 208 20.48 6.82 -6.40
C VAL A 208 19.34 6.28 -5.55
N MET A 209 18.13 6.36 -6.10
CA MET A 209 16.96 5.70 -5.52
C MET A 209 17.05 4.19 -5.75
N VAL A 210 17.08 3.43 -4.66
CA VAL A 210 17.08 1.97 -4.63
C VAL A 210 15.84 1.48 -3.88
N CYS A 211 15.34 0.31 -4.23
CA CYS A 211 14.25 -0.35 -3.51
C CYS A 211 14.55 -1.84 -3.35
N ILE A 212 13.92 -2.46 -2.36
CA ILE A 212 14.01 -3.90 -2.09
C ILE A 212 12.66 -4.51 -2.49
N PRO A 213 12.54 -5.15 -3.67
CA PRO A 213 11.25 -5.64 -4.17
C PRO A 213 10.82 -6.91 -3.42
N SER A 214 10.16 -6.74 -2.27
CA SER A 214 9.74 -7.81 -1.37
C SER A 214 8.94 -8.91 -2.08
N HIS A 215 8.03 -8.56 -3.00
CA HIS A 215 7.25 -9.54 -3.75
C HIS A 215 8.12 -10.54 -4.53
N THR A 216 9.20 -10.04 -5.14
CA THR A 216 10.12 -10.85 -5.95
C THR A 216 11.03 -11.68 -5.05
N ILE A 217 11.64 -11.05 -4.04
CA ILE A 217 12.55 -11.70 -3.10
C ILE A 217 11.84 -12.83 -2.36
N PHE A 218 10.63 -12.58 -1.87
CA PHE A 218 9.86 -13.57 -1.11
C PHE A 218 9.37 -14.75 -1.97
N ARG A 219 9.43 -14.62 -3.30
CA ARG A 219 9.09 -15.68 -4.28
C ARG A 219 10.32 -16.31 -4.92
N ASP A 220 11.53 -15.99 -4.45
CA ASP A 220 12.73 -16.57 -5.00
C ASP A 220 12.97 -17.98 -4.44
N GLY A 221 13.06 -18.98 -5.33
CA GLY A 221 13.34 -20.38 -4.98
C GLY A 221 14.70 -20.62 -4.31
N ARG A 222 15.62 -19.64 -4.43
CA ARG A 222 16.92 -19.62 -3.76
C ARG A 222 16.81 -19.28 -2.28
N ILE A 223 15.76 -18.55 -1.90
CA ILE A 223 15.51 -18.05 -0.54
C ILE A 223 14.43 -18.87 0.16
N PHE A 224 13.34 -19.16 -0.56
CA PHE A 224 12.22 -19.96 -0.07
C PHE A 224 12.00 -21.14 -1.01
N ASP A 225 12.08 -22.38 -0.52
CA ASP A 225 11.71 -23.53 -1.35
C ASP A 225 10.20 -23.56 -1.61
N ARG A 226 9.74 -24.07 -2.76
CA ARG A 226 8.32 -24.02 -3.17
C ARG A 226 7.73 -22.60 -2.99
N SER A 227 8.51 -21.60 -3.40
CA SER A 227 8.30 -20.18 -3.06
C SER A 227 6.95 -19.57 -3.49
N LYS A 228 6.25 -20.19 -4.43
CA LYS A 228 4.97 -19.71 -4.96
C LYS A 228 3.75 -20.31 -4.23
N GLU A 229 3.98 -21.35 -3.44
CA GLU A 229 2.95 -22.05 -2.69
C GLU A 229 2.74 -21.37 -1.33
N PHE A 230 1.52 -21.42 -0.81
CA PHE A 230 1.19 -20.94 0.53
C PHE A 230 1.35 -22.10 1.51
N LEU A 231 2.43 -22.10 2.29
CA LEU A 231 2.81 -23.18 3.21
C LEU A 231 3.13 -22.60 4.60
N PRO A 232 2.12 -22.47 5.49
CA PRO A 232 2.33 -22.03 6.87
C PRO A 232 3.34 -22.90 7.63
N GLU A 233 3.45 -24.19 7.30
CA GLU A 233 4.38 -25.16 7.89
C GLU A 233 5.84 -24.71 7.83
N ARG A 234 6.17 -23.84 6.87
CA ARG A 234 7.47 -23.19 6.72
C ARG A 234 7.92 -22.43 7.98
N TRP A 235 6.97 -21.99 8.80
CA TRP A 235 7.22 -21.26 10.04
C TRP A 235 7.07 -22.15 11.28
N THR A 236 6.74 -23.43 11.10
CA THR A 236 6.46 -24.39 12.18
C THR A 236 7.24 -25.69 11.99
N THR A 237 6.67 -26.66 11.27
CA THR A 237 7.16 -28.04 11.16
C THR A 237 8.21 -28.26 10.07
N GLN A 238 8.32 -27.35 9.10
CA GLN A 238 9.22 -27.44 7.94
C GLN A 238 10.09 -26.17 7.77
N PRO A 239 10.85 -25.73 8.80
CA PRO A 239 11.67 -24.52 8.74
C PRO A 239 12.79 -24.58 7.68
N GLU A 240 13.21 -25.77 7.26
CA GLU A 240 14.21 -25.99 6.19
C GLU A 240 13.76 -25.47 4.83
N LEU A 241 12.45 -25.23 4.64
CA LEU A 241 11.92 -24.59 3.45
C LEU A 241 12.26 -23.09 3.38
N VAL A 242 12.80 -22.49 4.45
CA VAL A 242 13.40 -21.16 4.46
C VAL A 242 14.92 -21.29 4.39
N LYS A 243 15.49 -21.16 3.19
CA LYS A 243 16.94 -21.30 2.95
C LYS A 243 17.71 -20.11 3.49
N GLU A 244 17.14 -18.91 3.42
CA GLU A 244 17.76 -17.68 3.94
C GLU A 244 16.74 -16.87 4.78
N PRO A 245 16.65 -17.14 6.10
CA PRO A 245 15.71 -16.47 6.99
C PRO A 245 15.92 -14.95 7.09
N SER A 246 17.15 -14.45 6.93
CA SER A 246 17.43 -13.01 7.05
C SER A 246 16.80 -12.18 5.92
N ALA A 247 16.44 -12.84 4.81
CA ALA A 247 15.73 -12.21 3.71
C ALA A 247 14.25 -11.97 4.00
N PHE A 248 13.65 -12.60 5.03
CA PHE A 248 12.27 -12.36 5.40
C PHE A 248 12.10 -11.07 6.21
N ILE A 249 11.92 -9.96 5.51
CA ILE A 249 11.81 -8.61 6.09
C ILE A 249 10.50 -7.91 5.70
N PRO A 250 9.32 -8.47 6.01
CA PRO A 250 8.03 -7.89 5.60
C PRO A 250 7.77 -6.49 6.18
N PHE A 251 8.49 -6.13 7.25
CA PHE A 251 8.47 -4.83 7.90
C PHE A 251 9.75 -4.02 7.68
N ASN A 252 10.56 -4.34 6.68
CA ASN A 252 11.94 -3.85 6.50
C ASN A 252 12.85 -4.14 7.70
N ALA A 253 14.11 -3.70 7.63
CA ALA A 253 15.11 -3.86 8.68
C ALA A 253 15.95 -2.58 8.85
N GLY A 254 16.70 -2.50 9.95
CA GLY A 254 17.60 -1.39 10.26
C GLY A 254 16.88 -0.11 10.71
N PRO A 255 17.53 1.08 10.58
CA PRO A 255 16.97 2.36 11.04
C PRO A 255 15.64 2.76 10.40
N TYR A 256 15.31 2.15 9.26
CA TYR A 256 14.08 2.39 8.51
C TYR A 256 13.12 1.19 8.57
N ALA A 257 13.23 0.36 9.60
CA ALA A 257 12.22 -0.64 9.91
C ALA A 257 10.85 0.03 10.15
N CYS A 258 9.78 -0.68 9.82
CA CYS A 258 8.42 -0.18 9.97
C CYS A 258 8.12 0.16 11.43
N VAL A 259 7.90 1.44 11.71
CA VAL A 259 7.51 1.94 13.04
C VAL A 259 6.19 1.32 13.51
N GLY A 260 5.30 0.98 12.58
CA GLY A 260 3.99 0.38 12.85
C GLY A 260 4.01 -1.13 13.07
N LYS A 261 5.17 -1.81 13.02
CA LYS A 261 5.25 -3.29 13.09
C LYS A 261 4.49 -3.87 14.29
N GLN A 262 4.67 -3.29 15.48
CA GLN A 262 4.03 -3.82 16.69
C GLN A 262 2.52 -3.63 16.68
N LEU A 263 2.06 -2.45 16.23
CA LEU A 263 0.63 -2.16 16.09
C LEU A 263 -0.02 -3.08 15.05
N ALA A 264 0.59 -3.21 13.86
CA ALA A 264 0.08 -4.06 12.80
C ALA A 264 -0.03 -5.53 13.25
N LEU A 265 1.00 -6.08 13.89
CA LEU A 265 0.94 -7.47 14.37
C LEU A 265 -0.08 -7.65 15.51
N MET A 266 -0.30 -6.63 16.35
CA MET A 266 -1.38 -6.65 17.35
C MET A 266 -2.76 -6.68 16.66
N GLU A 267 -3.00 -5.80 15.70
CA GLU A 267 -4.25 -5.75 14.93
C GLU A 267 -4.50 -7.07 14.19
N LEU A 268 -3.49 -7.60 13.49
CA LEU A 268 -3.61 -8.86 12.75
C LEU A 268 -4.02 -10.01 13.66
N ARG A 269 -3.29 -10.22 14.77
CA ARG A 269 -3.61 -11.28 15.73
C ARG A 269 -5.01 -11.10 16.32
N ARG A 270 -5.33 -9.88 16.75
CA ARG A 270 -6.59 -9.59 17.42
C ARG A 270 -7.79 -9.77 16.51
N VAL A 271 -7.74 -9.24 15.30
CA VAL A 271 -8.84 -9.36 14.33
C VAL A 271 -9.04 -10.80 13.92
N VAL A 272 -7.96 -11.51 13.57
CA VAL A 272 -8.04 -12.93 13.19
C VAL A 272 -8.62 -13.76 14.33
N ALA A 273 -8.13 -13.57 15.56
CA ALA A 273 -8.62 -14.30 16.72
C ALA A 273 -10.12 -14.06 16.99
N GLU A 274 -10.56 -12.79 16.98
CA GLU A 274 -11.97 -12.43 17.22
C GLU A 274 -12.91 -12.94 16.13
N ILE A 275 -12.41 -13.00 14.91
CA ILE A 275 -13.17 -13.51 13.78
C ILE A 275 -13.31 -15.03 13.86
N PHE A 276 -12.21 -15.77 13.92
CA PHE A 276 -12.26 -17.23 13.77
C PHE A 276 -12.81 -17.93 15.02
N THR A 277 -12.82 -17.29 16.19
CA THR A 277 -13.56 -17.80 17.36
C THR A 277 -15.08 -17.65 17.26
N ARG A 278 -15.59 -16.85 16.31
CA ARG A 278 -17.02 -16.51 16.22
C ARG A 278 -17.67 -16.88 14.89
N TYR A 279 -16.88 -17.02 13.84
CA TYR A 279 -17.35 -17.15 12.46
C TYR A 279 -16.57 -18.22 11.71
N ASP A 280 -17.26 -18.89 10.80
CA ASP A 280 -16.64 -19.68 9.74
C ASP A 280 -16.55 -18.81 8.49
N VAL A 281 -15.38 -18.79 7.87
CA VAL A 281 -15.08 -17.98 6.69
C VAL A 281 -15.00 -18.86 5.46
N SER A 282 -15.78 -18.52 4.45
CA SER A 282 -15.79 -19.21 3.16
C SER A 282 -15.89 -18.21 2.01
N PHE A 283 -15.65 -18.69 0.79
CA PHE A 283 -15.85 -17.88 -0.40
C PHE A 283 -17.33 -17.59 -0.64
N ALA A 284 -17.63 -16.36 -1.08
CA ALA A 284 -18.95 -16.03 -1.60
C ALA A 284 -19.29 -16.92 -2.82
N PRO A 285 -20.57 -17.25 -3.07
CA PRO A 285 -20.98 -18.19 -4.13
C PRO A 285 -20.44 -17.88 -5.54
N GLU A 286 -20.17 -16.61 -5.86
CA GLU A 286 -19.68 -16.16 -7.17
C GLU A 286 -18.16 -15.91 -7.20
N GLN A 287 -17.48 -16.08 -6.08
CA GLN A 287 -16.06 -15.77 -5.95
C GLN A 287 -15.20 -17.00 -6.26
N THR A 288 -14.27 -16.84 -7.21
CA THR A 288 -13.27 -17.87 -7.53
C THR A 288 -11.88 -17.47 -7.04
N LYS A 289 -11.02 -18.48 -6.75
CA LYS A 289 -9.63 -18.25 -6.37
C LYS A 289 -8.86 -17.45 -7.43
N SER A 290 -9.08 -17.75 -8.71
CA SER A 290 -8.46 -17.04 -9.84
C SER A 290 -8.90 -15.58 -9.90
N ALA A 291 -10.20 -15.29 -9.77
CA ALA A 291 -10.71 -13.92 -9.81
C ALA A 291 -10.09 -13.04 -8.71
N PHE A 292 -9.92 -13.56 -7.50
CA PHE A 292 -9.26 -12.83 -6.42
C PHE A 292 -7.79 -12.53 -6.73
N LEU A 293 -7.05 -13.51 -7.26
CA LEU A 293 -5.62 -13.35 -7.59
C LEU A 293 -5.39 -12.43 -8.79
N GLU A 294 -6.19 -12.58 -9.85
CA GLU A 294 -6.11 -11.77 -11.08
C GLU A 294 -6.56 -10.32 -10.85
N GLY A 295 -7.46 -10.09 -9.89
CA GLY A 295 -7.93 -8.76 -9.54
C GLY A 295 -6.92 -7.90 -8.77
N LYS A 296 -5.83 -8.47 -8.25
CA LYS A 296 -4.86 -7.75 -7.41
C LYS A 296 -4.13 -6.66 -8.19
N ARG A 297 -3.92 -5.52 -7.55
CA ARG A 297 -3.18 -4.40 -8.13
C ARG A 297 -2.13 -3.90 -7.16
N ASP A 298 -0.95 -3.56 -7.68
CA ASP A 298 0.06 -2.80 -6.95
C ASP A 298 -0.18 -1.31 -7.21
N THR A 299 -0.64 -0.58 -6.19
CA THR A 299 -0.81 0.87 -6.23
C THR A 299 0.04 1.55 -5.16
N PHE A 300 1.28 1.06 -4.94
CA PHE A 300 2.16 1.29 -3.78
C PHE A 300 1.84 0.37 -2.60
N THR A 301 0.57 0.30 -2.22
CA THR A 301 0.04 -0.77 -1.36
C THR A 301 -0.66 -1.82 -2.21
N LEU A 302 -0.60 -3.07 -1.79
CA LEU A 302 -1.33 -4.17 -2.44
C LEU A 302 -2.83 -3.96 -2.24
N VAL A 303 -3.55 -3.68 -3.33
CA VAL A 303 -5.00 -3.67 -3.35
C VAL A 303 -5.45 -5.07 -3.72
N ALA A 304 -6.23 -5.68 -2.83
CA ALA A 304 -6.87 -6.96 -3.12
C ALA A 304 -7.84 -6.79 -4.30
N GLY A 305 -8.03 -7.86 -5.10
CA GLY A 305 -9.02 -7.82 -6.16
C GLY A 305 -10.42 -7.49 -5.62
N PHE A 306 -11.30 -7.00 -6.49
CA PHE A 306 -12.71 -6.62 -6.25
C PHE A 306 -13.48 -7.56 -5.32
N ALA A 307 -13.05 -8.81 -5.23
CA ALA A 307 -13.61 -9.89 -4.46
C ALA A 307 -13.25 -9.88 -2.95
N PHE A 308 -13.20 -8.74 -2.27
CA PHE A 308 -13.10 -8.72 -0.80
C PHE A 308 -13.97 -7.69 -0.08
N TYR A 309 -15.01 -7.20 -0.75
CA TYR A 309 -16.04 -6.36 -0.12
C TYR A 309 -17.28 -7.15 0.34
N ALA A 310 -17.25 -8.47 0.20
CA ALA A 310 -18.25 -9.38 0.76
C ALA A 310 -17.53 -10.56 1.40
N ILE A 311 -17.02 -10.39 2.62
CA ILE A 311 -16.82 -11.56 3.47
C ILE A 311 -18.24 -12.05 3.79
N TYR A 312 -18.59 -13.22 3.26
CA TYR A 312 -19.70 -13.99 3.81
C TYR A 312 -19.28 -14.41 5.22
N TRP A 313 -19.75 -13.67 6.21
CA TRP A 313 -19.78 -14.17 7.57
C TRP A 313 -21.00 -15.08 7.65
N HIS A 314 -20.83 -16.37 7.40
CA HIS A 314 -21.72 -17.30 8.08
C HIS A 314 -21.35 -17.17 9.56
N GLN A 315 -22.18 -16.45 10.31
CA GLN A 315 -22.26 -16.69 11.75
C GLN A 315 -22.35 -18.20 11.89
N ILE A 316 -21.41 -18.83 12.59
CA ILE A 316 -21.47 -20.27 12.83
C ILE A 316 -22.87 -20.50 13.38
N ASN A 317 -23.69 -21.23 12.64
CA ASN A 317 -25.06 -21.54 13.00
C ASN A 317 -25.10 -22.03 14.46
N GLY A 318 -25.43 -21.14 15.40
CA GLY A 318 -25.72 -21.49 16.78
C GLY A 318 -24.56 -21.80 17.74
N ARG A 319 -23.29 -21.40 17.51
CA ARG A 319 -22.24 -21.55 18.55
C ARG A 319 -21.88 -20.24 19.26
N PRO A 320 -22.56 -19.88 20.36
CA PRO A 320 -21.93 -19.17 21.46
C PRO A 320 -21.49 -20.20 22.51
N PHE A 321 -20.17 -20.26 22.76
CA PHE A 321 -19.50 -20.95 23.87
C PHE A 321 -19.55 -22.49 23.92
N GLY A 322 -18.40 -23.11 23.64
CA GLY A 322 -17.99 -24.41 24.19
C GLY A 322 -18.80 -25.64 23.78
N ASN A 323 -18.36 -26.81 24.27
CA ASN A 323 -19.00 -28.09 24.03
C ASN A 323 -20.32 -28.21 24.82
N THR A 324 -21.37 -28.74 24.19
CA THR A 324 -22.60 -29.22 24.85
C THR A 324 -22.70 -30.74 24.80
N GLU A 325 -23.45 -31.33 25.74
CA GLU A 325 -23.64 -32.80 25.81
C GLU A 325 -24.66 -33.35 24.79
N THR A 326 -25.36 -32.47 24.05
CA THR A 326 -26.41 -32.84 23.08
C THR A 326 -26.13 -32.27 21.69
N ASP A 327 -26.42 -33.06 20.65
CA ASP A 327 -26.27 -32.70 19.24
C ASP A 327 -27.61 -32.26 18.59
N GLU A 328 -28.71 -32.25 19.36
CA GLU A 328 -30.03 -31.83 18.87
C GLU A 328 -30.20 -30.30 18.93
N SER A 329 -30.10 -29.65 17.76
CA SER A 329 -30.06 -28.19 17.61
C SER A 329 -31.22 -27.40 18.26
N GLY A 330 -32.36 -28.04 18.49
CA GLY A 330 -33.57 -27.41 19.04
C GLY A 330 -33.59 -27.20 20.56
N GLU A 331 -32.77 -27.94 21.32
CA GLU A 331 -32.84 -27.95 22.79
C GLU A 331 -31.57 -27.36 23.46
N VAL A 332 -30.49 -27.20 22.69
CA VAL A 332 -29.18 -26.67 23.13
C VAL A 332 -29.29 -25.29 23.80
N TRP A 333 -30.21 -24.44 23.38
CA TRP A 333 -30.34 -23.09 23.94
C TRP A 333 -30.98 -23.07 25.33
N LYS A 334 -31.83 -24.04 25.69
CA LYS A 334 -32.53 -24.09 26.99
C LYS A 334 -31.58 -24.47 28.14
N GLU A 335 -30.70 -25.45 27.92
CA GLU A 335 -29.64 -25.78 28.89
C GLU A 335 -28.73 -24.58 29.18
N ARG A 336 -28.53 -23.73 28.16
CA ARG A 336 -27.64 -22.56 28.22
C ARG A 336 -28.29 -21.32 28.87
N LEU A 337 -29.60 -21.33 29.11
CA LEU A 337 -30.31 -20.27 29.85
C LEU A 337 -30.32 -20.48 31.37
N ASN A 338 -30.14 -21.71 31.84
CA ASN A 338 -30.16 -22.08 33.27
C ASN A 338 -29.29 -21.20 34.21
N PRO A 339 -28.13 -20.65 33.79
CA PRO A 339 -27.32 -19.79 34.66
C PRO A 339 -27.87 -18.36 34.85
N LEU A 340 -28.84 -17.94 34.03
CA LEU A 340 -29.41 -16.59 34.05
C LEU A 340 -30.59 -16.49 35.00
N ASN A 341 -30.90 -15.28 35.47
CA ASN A 341 -32.11 -15.07 36.28
C ASN A 341 -33.38 -15.02 35.42
N GLU A 342 -34.54 -15.27 36.02
CA GLU A 342 -35.84 -15.40 35.31
C GLU A 342 -36.17 -14.22 34.39
N ASN A 343 -35.79 -13.01 34.78
CA ASN A 343 -36.07 -11.81 33.98
C ASN A 343 -35.18 -11.75 32.72
N GLN A 344 -33.91 -12.14 32.85
CA GLN A 344 -32.96 -12.26 31.74
C GLN A 344 -33.32 -13.43 30.80
N GLN A 345 -33.77 -14.55 31.36
CA GLN A 345 -34.24 -15.70 30.59
C GLN A 345 -35.46 -15.31 29.74
N GLY A 346 -36.47 -14.67 30.33
CA GLY A 346 -37.68 -14.27 29.61
C GLY A 346 -37.42 -13.26 28.50
N GLU A 347 -36.48 -12.33 28.68
CA GLU A 347 -36.11 -11.35 27.66
C GLU A 347 -35.33 -11.99 26.49
N LEU A 348 -34.42 -12.91 26.79
CA LEU A 348 -33.65 -13.64 25.78
C LEU A 348 -34.50 -14.66 25.01
N GLU A 349 -35.42 -15.36 25.67
CA GLU A 349 -36.39 -16.24 25.03
C GLU A 349 -37.26 -15.48 24.03
N ARG A 350 -37.74 -14.30 24.44
CA ARG A 350 -38.54 -13.44 23.58
C ARG A 350 -37.76 -12.97 22.35
N LEU A 351 -36.50 -12.59 22.52
CA LEU A 351 -35.63 -12.16 21.42
C LEU A 351 -35.26 -13.31 20.47
N PHE A 352 -35.02 -14.52 21.01
CA PHE A 352 -34.75 -15.72 20.22
C PHE A 352 -35.94 -16.12 19.36
N MET A 353 -37.14 -16.16 19.93
CA MET A 353 -38.36 -16.50 19.20
C MET A 353 -38.73 -15.45 18.14
N MET A 354 -38.42 -14.18 18.41
CA MET A 354 -38.60 -13.11 17.42
C MET A 354 -37.63 -13.26 16.25
N LYS A 355 -36.36 -13.55 16.51
CA LYS A 355 -35.34 -13.78 15.46
C LYS A 355 -35.54 -15.07 14.65
N LEU A 356 -36.07 -16.13 15.27
CA LEU A 356 -36.42 -17.37 14.57
C LEU A 356 -37.56 -17.18 13.57
N ASN A 357 -38.51 -16.30 13.89
CA ASN A 357 -39.62 -15.95 13.00
C ASN A 357 -39.21 -14.99 11.87
N ASP A 358 -38.21 -14.14 12.09
CA ASP A 358 -37.75 -13.15 11.09
C ASP A 358 -36.75 -13.74 10.08
N ASN A 359 -36.28 -14.97 10.26
CA ASN A 359 -35.10 -15.48 9.56
C ASN A 359 -35.27 -16.95 9.14
N GLU A 360 -36.16 -17.21 8.17
CA GLU A 360 -36.40 -18.57 7.65
C GLU A 360 -35.16 -19.18 6.97
N ASP A 361 -34.21 -18.37 6.47
CA ASP A 361 -33.05 -18.85 5.71
C ASP A 361 -31.68 -18.63 6.39
N GLY A 362 -31.59 -17.90 7.51
CA GLY A 362 -30.37 -17.79 8.32
C GLY A 362 -29.13 -17.17 7.63
N VAL A 363 -29.28 -16.57 6.45
CA VAL A 363 -28.18 -15.93 5.71
C VAL A 363 -28.19 -14.42 5.96
N PHE A 364 -27.21 -13.93 6.72
CA PHE A 364 -26.89 -12.50 6.75
C PHE A 364 -25.97 -12.19 5.56
N ALA A 365 -26.57 -11.91 4.39
CA ALA A 365 -25.84 -11.37 3.25
C ALA A 365 -25.78 -9.85 3.35
N TRP A 366 -24.59 -9.28 3.25
CA TRP A 366 -24.41 -7.83 3.12
C TRP A 366 -24.38 -7.51 1.62
N ASP A 367 -25.43 -6.84 1.12
CA ASP A 367 -25.53 -6.45 -0.29
C ASP A 367 -24.69 -5.18 -0.55
N PRO A 368 -23.61 -5.25 -1.35
CA PRO A 368 -22.79 -4.09 -1.67
C PRO A 368 -23.54 -2.99 -2.44
N ASP A 369 -24.70 -3.28 -3.04
CA ASP A 369 -25.47 -2.28 -3.80
C ASP A 369 -26.23 -1.26 -2.93
N GLU A 370 -26.42 -1.54 -1.63
CA GLU A 370 -27.03 -0.57 -0.70
C GLU A 370 -26.19 0.72 -0.57
N TYR A 371 -24.86 0.64 -0.67
CA TYR A 371 -24.01 1.83 -0.61
C TYR A 371 -23.94 2.58 -1.95
N THR A 372 -24.05 1.86 -3.06
CA THR A 372 -24.01 2.43 -4.41
C THR A 372 -25.28 3.21 -4.74
N GLU A 373 -26.43 2.81 -4.19
CA GLU A 373 -27.67 3.58 -4.32
C GLU A 373 -27.72 4.80 -3.38
N VAL A 374 -27.29 4.67 -2.12
CA VAL A 374 -27.30 5.78 -1.15
C VAL A 374 -26.32 6.88 -1.56
N SER A 375 -25.16 6.54 -2.12
CA SER A 375 -24.19 7.52 -2.65
C SER A 375 -24.66 8.21 -3.94
N ARG A 376 -25.49 7.55 -4.77
CA ARG A 376 -26.14 8.18 -5.94
C ARG A 376 -27.27 9.14 -5.55
N LEU A 377 -27.86 8.95 -4.36
CA LEU A 377 -28.99 9.73 -3.89
C LEU A 377 -28.62 11.02 -3.13
N GLY A 378 -27.33 11.32 -2.99
CA GLY A 378 -26.83 12.64 -2.59
C GLY A 378 -27.38 13.17 -1.26
N TRP A 379 -26.74 12.79 -0.16
CA TRP A 379 -26.90 13.43 1.15
C TRP A 379 -25.60 14.09 1.60
#